data_AF-A0A357C7D0-F1
#
_entry.id   AF-A0A357C7D0-F1
#
_cell.length_a   1.000
_cell.length_b   1.000
_cell.length_c   1.000
_cell.angle_alpha   90.00
_cell.angle_beta   90.00
_cell.angle_gamma   90.00
#
_symmetry.space_group_name_H-M   'P 1'
#
loop_
_entity.id
_entity.type
_entity.pdbx_description
1 polymer ?
#
loop_
_entity_poly.entity_id
_entity_poly.type
_entity_poly.pdbx_seq_one_letter_code
_entity_poly.pdbx_strand_id
1 'polypeptide(L)'
;AITQAEISVQELATHSGQIEASNKALDDIAKQINMFALNATIEASRTGNNGQGFSVIANEISKMSRSSHEMLGKVTSSLFRVKEKIDATTAVFATSHAEASRGVELGSGLTDIFEDLLEKANAANDSLGSINESIQSQFSSLANIQNSSEELATVAEKNAASANMVASVTEETAAAVEYVTRSAMELTRISESLSQSIPTAKMFDEWQPDDSNEKASQ
;
A
#
# COMPACT_ATOMS: atom_id res chain seq x y z
N ALA A 1 25.09 -22.26 -16.64
CA ALA A 1 26.20 -22.84 -15.86
C ALA A 1 25.86 -24.25 -15.38
N ILE A 2 24.80 -24.46 -14.59
CA ILE A 2 24.36 -25.78 -14.10
C ILE A 2 24.10 -26.77 -15.26
N THR A 3 23.32 -26.37 -16.26
CA THR A 3 23.03 -27.21 -17.45
C THR A 3 24.28 -27.64 -18.21
N GLN A 4 25.28 -26.76 -18.33
CA GLN A 4 26.52 -27.09 -19.02
C GLN A 4 27.35 -28.11 -18.24
N ALA A 5 27.39 -27.98 -16.91
CA ALA A 5 28.08 -28.92 -16.04
C ALA A 5 27.40 -30.29 -16.02
N GLU A 6 26.07 -30.32 -16.08
CA GLU A 6 25.27 -31.55 -16.20
C GLU A 6 25.54 -32.29 -17.52
N ILE A 7 25.60 -31.57 -18.65
CA ILE A 7 26.00 -32.13 -19.95
C ILE A 7 27.40 -32.74 -19.86
N SER A 8 28.37 -32.03 -19.28
CA SER A 8 29.74 -32.54 -19.14
C SER A 8 29.83 -33.77 -18.22
N VAL A 9 29.01 -33.86 -17.18
CA VAL A 9 28.93 -35.08 -16.34
C VAL A 9 28.32 -36.25 -17.11
N GLN A 10 27.33 -36.00 -17.97
CA GLN A 10 26.74 -37.03 -18.83
C GLN A 10 27.74 -37.55 -19.88
N GLU A 11 28.57 -36.67 -20.44
CA GLU A 11 29.68 -37.05 -21.32
C GLU A 11 30.73 -37.89 -20.57
N LEU A 12 31.10 -37.49 -19.36
CA LEU A 12 31.97 -38.26 -18.46
C LEU A 12 31.41 -39.66 -18.17
N ALA A 13 30.11 -39.79 -17.94
CA ALA A 13 29.43 -41.08 -17.74
C ALA A 13 29.58 -41.98 -18.97
N THR A 14 29.38 -41.38 -20.15
CA THR A 14 29.50 -42.08 -21.45
C THR A 14 30.93 -42.56 -21.69
N HIS A 15 31.92 -41.69 -21.47
CA HIS A 15 33.34 -42.04 -21.60
C HIS A 15 33.78 -43.08 -20.57
N SER A 16 33.32 -42.98 -19.33
CA SER A 16 33.62 -43.98 -18.29
C SER A 16 33.10 -45.36 -18.68
N GLY A 17 31.90 -45.46 -19.27
CA GLY A 17 31.35 -46.72 -19.78
C GLY A 17 32.15 -47.28 -20.97
N GLN A 18 32.64 -46.43 -21.87
CA GLN A 18 33.52 -46.86 -22.98
C GLN A 18 34.86 -47.41 -22.48
N ILE A 19 35.44 -46.78 -21.45
CA ILE A 19 36.69 -47.25 -20.83
C ILE A 19 36.45 -48.57 -20.10
N GLU A 20 35.31 -48.74 -19.41
CA GLU A 20 34.92 -50.00 -18.76
C GLU A 20 34.81 -51.16 -19.76
N ALA A 21 34.14 -50.94 -20.89
CA ALA A 21 34.04 -51.93 -21.96
C ALA A 21 35.42 -52.31 -22.53
N SER A 22 36.30 -51.33 -22.73
CA SER A 22 37.67 -51.55 -23.22
C SER A 22 38.52 -52.31 -22.20
N ASN A 23 38.42 -51.95 -20.92
CA ASN A 23 39.13 -52.61 -19.82
C ASN A 23 38.71 -54.07 -19.68
N LYS A 24 37.42 -54.37 -19.85
CA LYS A 24 36.90 -55.75 -19.87
C LYS A 24 37.45 -56.55 -21.05
N ALA A 25 37.49 -55.98 -22.25
CA ALA A 25 38.07 -56.65 -23.41
C ALA A 25 39.57 -56.95 -23.23
N LEU A 26 40.33 -56.02 -22.64
CA LEU A 26 41.74 -56.24 -22.29
C LEU A 26 41.90 -57.34 -21.23
N ASP A 27 40.97 -57.44 -20.29
CA ASP A 27 40.99 -58.45 -19.23
C ASP A 27 40.79 -59.86 -19.81
N ASP A 28 39.86 -59.98 -20.75
CA ASP A 28 39.60 -61.21 -21.49
C ASP A 28 40.83 -61.60 -22.35
N ILE A 29 41.48 -60.64 -23.01
CA ILE A 29 42.73 -60.87 -23.75
C ILE A 29 43.85 -61.36 -22.81
N ALA A 30 44.04 -60.71 -21.65
CA ALA A 30 45.07 -61.10 -20.68
C ALA A 30 44.86 -62.55 -20.17
N LYS A 31 43.61 -62.93 -19.89
CA LYS A 31 43.24 -64.31 -19.55
C LYS A 31 43.56 -65.29 -20.67
N GLN A 32 43.28 -64.91 -21.92
CA GLN A 32 43.54 -65.75 -23.09
C GLN A 32 45.04 -65.95 -23.33
N ILE A 33 45.85 -64.88 -23.20
CA ILE A 33 47.32 -64.97 -23.31
C ILE A 33 47.87 -65.86 -22.19
N ASN A 34 47.37 -65.72 -20.95
CA ASN A 34 47.78 -66.59 -19.85
C ASN A 34 47.48 -68.07 -20.13
N MET A 35 46.32 -68.37 -20.73
CA MET A 35 45.96 -69.73 -21.16
C MET A 35 46.89 -70.25 -22.27
N PHE A 36 47.21 -69.43 -23.28
CA PHE A 36 48.17 -69.81 -24.32
C PHE A 36 49.57 -70.07 -23.76
N ALA A 37 50.04 -69.19 -22.86
CA ALA A 37 51.32 -69.33 -22.20
C ALA A 37 51.39 -70.60 -21.35
N LEU A 38 50.33 -70.94 -20.62
CA LEU A 38 50.25 -72.18 -19.86
C LEU A 38 50.35 -73.42 -20.77
N ASN A 39 49.61 -73.43 -21.89
CA ASN A 39 49.67 -74.51 -22.87
C ASN A 39 51.08 -74.65 -23.48
N ALA A 40 51.75 -73.53 -23.75
CA ALA A 40 53.12 -73.52 -24.25
C ALA A 40 54.12 -74.05 -23.21
N THR A 41 53.98 -73.69 -21.92
CA THR A 41 54.80 -74.25 -20.83
C THR A 41 54.63 -75.77 -20.71
N ILE A 42 53.40 -76.28 -20.87
CA ILE A 42 53.11 -77.71 -20.86
C ILE A 42 53.80 -78.42 -22.04
N GLU A 43 53.66 -77.91 -23.26
CA GLU A 43 54.25 -78.54 -24.45
C GLU A 43 55.78 -78.46 -24.45
N ALA A 44 56.35 -77.37 -23.94
CA ALA A 44 57.79 -77.21 -23.73
C ALA A 44 58.35 -78.22 -22.71
N SER A 45 57.56 -78.55 -21.68
CA SER A 45 57.91 -79.61 -20.71
C SER A 45 57.85 -81.00 -21.34
N ARG A 46 56.98 -81.19 -22.35
CA ARG A 46 56.80 -82.46 -23.07
C ARG A 46 57.92 -82.76 -24.07
N THR A 47 58.59 -81.75 -24.61
CA THR A 47 59.67 -81.90 -25.61
C THR A 47 61.06 -82.14 -25.01
N GLY A 48 61.18 -82.27 -23.68
CA GLY A 48 62.45 -82.58 -23.01
C GLY A 48 63.52 -81.50 -23.19
N ASN A 49 64.77 -81.88 -23.45
CA ASN A 49 65.91 -80.94 -23.52
C ASN A 49 65.78 -79.86 -24.61
N ASN A 50 64.99 -80.11 -25.67
CA ASN A 50 64.80 -79.15 -26.76
C ASN A 50 63.79 -78.04 -26.41
N GLY A 51 63.00 -78.20 -25.35
CA GLY A 51 61.94 -77.26 -24.94
C GLY A 51 62.33 -76.28 -23.83
N GLN A 52 63.52 -76.41 -23.22
CA GLN A 52 63.90 -75.60 -22.05
C GLN A 52 63.86 -74.08 -22.31
N GLY A 53 64.37 -73.62 -23.45
CA GLY A 53 64.33 -72.19 -23.81
C GLY A 53 62.89 -71.67 -24.03
N PHE A 54 62.02 -72.48 -24.64
CA PHE A 54 60.61 -72.14 -24.84
C PHE A 54 59.82 -72.11 -23.53
N SER A 55 60.13 -73.00 -22.58
CA SER A 55 59.50 -73.04 -21.26
C SER A 55 59.76 -71.77 -20.45
N VAL A 56 60.98 -71.22 -20.52
CA VAL A 56 61.32 -69.95 -19.85
C VAL A 56 60.51 -68.78 -20.42
N ILE A 57 60.42 -68.68 -21.75
CA ILE A 57 59.65 -67.63 -22.43
C ILE A 57 58.15 -67.75 -22.08
N ALA A 58 57.60 -68.97 -22.12
CA ALA A 58 56.19 -69.21 -21.80
C ALA A 58 55.85 -68.85 -20.34
N ASN A 59 56.74 -69.16 -19.39
CA ASN A 59 56.56 -68.74 -18.00
C ASN A 59 56.58 -67.22 -17.82
N GLU A 60 57.48 -66.51 -18.52
CA GLU A 60 57.54 -65.05 -18.46
C GLU A 60 56.28 -64.40 -19.06
N ILE A 61 55.76 -64.92 -20.17
CA ILE A 61 54.49 -64.47 -20.77
C ILE A 61 53.31 -64.71 -19.81
N SER A 62 53.25 -65.87 -19.15
CA SER A 62 52.18 -66.16 -18.17
C SER A 62 52.27 -65.21 -16.97
N LYS A 63 53.49 -64.88 -16.52
CA LYS A 63 53.71 -63.92 -15.43
C LYS A 63 53.29 -62.50 -15.82
N MET A 64 53.64 -62.05 -17.03
CA MET A 64 53.18 -60.77 -17.60
C MET A 64 51.65 -60.73 -17.68
N SER A 65 51.02 -61.80 -18.18
CA SER A 65 49.57 -61.86 -18.36
C SER A 65 48.81 -61.78 -17.03
N ARG A 66 49.30 -62.46 -15.98
CA ARG A 66 48.74 -62.35 -14.62
C ARG A 66 48.90 -60.94 -14.03
N SER A 67 50.07 -60.33 -14.23
CA SER A 67 50.30 -58.94 -13.81
C SER A 67 49.35 -57.97 -14.53
N SER A 68 49.13 -58.14 -15.83
CA SER A 68 48.14 -57.38 -16.59
C SER A 68 46.72 -57.56 -16.05
N HIS A 69 46.30 -58.79 -15.73
CA HIS A 69 45.00 -59.07 -15.11
C HIS A 69 44.83 -58.33 -13.77
N GLU A 70 45.84 -58.36 -12.89
CA GLU A 70 45.79 -57.61 -11.63
C GLU A 70 45.69 -56.09 -11.85
N MET A 71 46.43 -55.54 -12.82
CA MET A 71 46.34 -54.12 -13.16
C MET A 71 44.96 -53.74 -13.69
N LEU A 72 44.38 -54.54 -14.58
CA LEU A 72 43.05 -54.32 -15.13
C LEU A 72 41.97 -54.40 -14.04
N GLY A 73 42.15 -55.27 -13.03
CA GLY A 73 41.29 -55.31 -11.84
C GLY A 73 41.33 -54.00 -11.03
N LYS A 74 42.51 -53.39 -10.86
CA LYS A 74 42.65 -52.08 -10.20
C LYS A 74 41.98 -50.96 -11.00
N VAL A 75 42.05 -51.02 -12.33
CA VAL A 75 41.35 -50.08 -13.23
C VAL A 75 39.83 -50.23 -13.07
N THR A 76 39.30 -51.46 -13.05
CA THR A 76 37.87 -51.72 -12.80
C THR A 76 37.39 -51.11 -11.48
N SER A 77 38.14 -51.31 -10.40
CA SER A 77 37.80 -50.71 -9.09
C SER A 77 37.81 -49.17 -9.14
N SER A 78 38.75 -48.58 -9.88
CA SER A 78 38.81 -47.13 -10.06
C SER A 78 37.64 -46.60 -10.89
N LEU A 79 37.25 -47.30 -11.96
CA LEU A 79 36.08 -46.96 -12.77
C LEU A 79 34.79 -47.02 -11.97
N PHE A 80 34.64 -48.01 -11.08
CA PHE A 80 33.49 -48.09 -10.19
C PHE A 80 33.37 -46.86 -9.28
N ARG A 81 34.49 -46.40 -8.70
CA ARG A 81 34.53 -45.17 -7.88
C ARG A 81 34.22 -43.91 -8.69
N VAL A 82 34.68 -43.86 -9.95
CA VAL A 82 34.34 -42.75 -10.86
C VAL A 82 32.85 -42.74 -11.14
N LYS A 83 32.25 -43.89 -11.42
CA LYS A 83 30.80 -44.01 -11.66
C LYS A 83 29.97 -43.58 -10.45
N GLU A 84 30.33 -44.03 -9.25
CA GLU A 84 29.67 -43.60 -8.00
C GLU A 84 29.73 -42.07 -7.84
N LYS A 85 30.86 -41.44 -8.18
CA LYS A 85 31.01 -39.97 -8.14
C LYS A 85 30.17 -39.26 -9.19
N ILE A 86 30.05 -39.83 -10.39
CA ILE A 86 29.19 -39.31 -11.46
C ILE A 86 27.73 -39.33 -11.02
N ASP A 87 27.27 -40.46 -10.47
CA ASP A 87 25.89 -40.63 -10.00
C ASP A 87 25.57 -39.64 -8.86
N ALA A 88 26.47 -39.53 -7.87
CA ALA A 88 26.33 -38.57 -6.79
C ALA A 88 26.29 -37.12 -7.28
N THR A 89 27.14 -36.77 -8.24
CA THR A 89 27.18 -35.40 -8.82
C THR A 89 25.90 -35.09 -9.59
N THR A 90 25.36 -36.07 -10.32
CA THR A 90 24.09 -35.94 -11.06
C THR A 90 22.92 -35.68 -10.10
N ALA A 91 22.86 -36.38 -8.97
CA ALA A 91 21.83 -36.15 -7.95
C ALA A 91 21.91 -34.74 -7.33
N VAL A 92 23.13 -34.23 -7.12
CA VAL A 92 23.36 -32.85 -6.66
C VAL A 92 22.83 -31.85 -7.70
N PHE A 93 23.14 -32.04 -8.99
CA PHE A 93 22.65 -31.13 -10.03
C PHE A 93 21.12 -31.10 -10.13
N ALA A 94 20.44 -32.24 -10.02
CA ALA A 94 18.98 -32.29 -10.00
C ALA A 94 18.40 -31.46 -8.85
N THR A 95 19.02 -31.55 -7.66
CA THR A 95 18.61 -30.76 -6.48
C THR A 95 18.89 -29.27 -6.70
N SER A 96 20.09 -28.92 -7.20
CA SER A 96 20.45 -27.54 -7.51
C SER A 96 19.56 -26.90 -8.57
N HIS A 97 19.10 -27.66 -9.56
CA HIS A 97 18.16 -27.19 -10.58
C HIS A 97 16.79 -26.86 -9.96
N ALA A 98 16.29 -27.72 -9.07
CA ALA A 98 15.05 -27.48 -8.36
C ALA A 98 15.13 -26.23 -7.46
N GLU A 99 16.23 -26.08 -6.72
CA GLU A 99 16.47 -24.89 -5.89
C GLU A 99 16.59 -23.60 -6.72
N ALA A 100 17.31 -23.65 -7.84
CA ALA A 100 17.43 -22.50 -8.75
C ALA A 100 16.06 -22.10 -9.34
N SER A 101 15.25 -23.08 -9.74
CA SER A 101 13.89 -22.83 -10.26
C SER A 101 13.00 -22.19 -9.19
N ARG A 102 13.06 -22.70 -7.95
CA ARG A 102 12.36 -22.11 -6.81
C ARG A 102 12.84 -20.68 -6.51
N GLY A 103 14.13 -20.42 -6.68
CA GLY A 103 14.72 -19.09 -6.54
C GLY A 103 14.17 -18.10 -7.58
N VAL A 104 14.00 -18.53 -8.83
CA VAL A 104 13.39 -17.72 -9.89
C VAL A 104 11.92 -17.41 -9.56
N GLU A 105 11.15 -18.40 -9.13
CA GLU A 105 9.75 -18.21 -8.75
C GLU A 105 9.59 -17.23 -7.58
N LEU A 106 10.41 -17.38 -6.54
CA LEU A 106 10.45 -16.43 -5.42
C LEU A 106 10.86 -15.02 -5.86
N GLY A 107 11.83 -14.91 -6.76
CA GLY A 107 12.26 -13.62 -7.32
C GLY A 107 11.15 -12.93 -8.13
N SER A 108 10.37 -13.71 -8.90
CA SER A 108 9.19 -13.20 -9.60
C SER A 108 8.14 -12.72 -8.62
N GLY A 109 7.78 -13.52 -7.62
CA GLY A 109 6.78 -13.10 -6.62
C GLY A 109 7.22 -11.88 -5.82
N LEU A 110 8.51 -11.70 -5.57
CA LEU A 110 9.04 -10.50 -4.93
C LEU A 110 8.88 -9.26 -5.83
N THR A 111 9.02 -9.42 -7.15
CA THR A 111 8.78 -8.34 -8.13
C THR A 111 7.34 -7.86 -8.06
N ASP A 112 6.39 -8.79 -8.08
CA ASP A 112 4.95 -8.47 -8.00
C ASP A 112 4.60 -7.72 -6.70
N ILE A 113 5.20 -8.14 -5.58
CA ILE A 113 5.02 -7.46 -4.27
C ILE A 113 5.56 -6.02 -4.32
N PHE A 114 6.71 -5.79 -4.94
CA PHE A 114 7.27 -4.44 -5.05
C PHE A 114 6.46 -3.55 -5.99
N GLU A 115 5.87 -4.09 -7.06
CA GLU A 115 4.95 -3.36 -7.94
C GLU A 115 3.69 -2.92 -7.19
N ASP A 116 3.04 -3.81 -6.43
CA ASP A 116 1.88 -3.48 -5.58
C ASP A 116 2.25 -2.45 -4.50
N LEU A 117 3.43 -2.56 -3.91
CA LEU A 117 3.93 -1.58 -2.93
C LEU A 117 4.09 -0.19 -3.57
N LEU A 118 4.63 -0.13 -4.78
CA LEU A 118 4.84 1.13 -5.50
C LEU A 118 3.50 1.79 -5.88
N GLU A 119 2.53 0.99 -6.33
CA GLU A 119 1.17 1.47 -6.61
C GLU A 119 0.52 2.07 -5.37
N LYS A 120 0.58 1.37 -4.23
CA LYS A 120 0.05 1.85 -2.96
C LYS A 120 0.76 3.11 -2.46
N ALA A 121 2.07 3.21 -2.65
CA ALA A 121 2.83 4.40 -2.29
C ALA A 121 2.41 5.62 -3.13
N ASN A 122 2.18 5.44 -4.43
CA ASN A 122 1.68 6.50 -5.30
C ASN A 122 0.26 6.94 -4.91
N ALA A 123 -0.65 5.98 -4.67
CA ALA A 123 -2.01 6.28 -4.22
C ALA A 123 -2.04 7.05 -2.88
N ALA A 124 -1.13 6.71 -1.96
CA ALA A 124 -0.96 7.44 -0.71
C ALA A 124 -0.47 8.88 -0.96
N ASN A 125 0.47 9.07 -1.89
CA ASN A 125 0.97 10.39 -2.26
C ASN A 125 -0.13 11.27 -2.89
N ASP A 126 -0.96 10.71 -3.77
CA ASP A 126 -2.09 11.42 -4.38
C ASP A 126 -3.15 11.81 -3.33
N SER A 127 -3.40 10.93 -2.37
CA SER A 127 -4.28 11.20 -1.23
C SER A 127 -3.75 12.36 -0.37
N LEU A 128 -2.44 12.39 -0.11
CA LEU A 128 -1.80 13.50 0.61
C LEU A 128 -1.92 14.83 -0.15
N GLY A 129 -1.79 14.80 -1.49
CA GLY A 129 -2.04 15.96 -2.35
C GLY A 129 -3.47 16.49 -2.18
N SER A 130 -4.47 15.61 -2.26
CA SER A 130 -5.88 15.96 -2.09
C SER A 130 -6.21 16.51 -0.69
N ILE A 131 -5.57 15.96 0.36
CA ILE A 131 -5.68 16.48 1.72
C ILE A 131 -5.11 17.90 1.81
N ASN A 132 -3.95 18.14 1.20
CA ASN A 132 -3.33 19.46 1.21
C ASN A 132 -4.21 20.52 0.52
N GLU A 133 -4.81 20.18 -0.63
CA GLU A 133 -5.79 21.04 -1.31
C GLU A 133 -7.01 21.34 -0.43
N SER A 134 -7.54 20.31 0.24
CA SER A 134 -8.67 20.45 1.16
C SER A 134 -8.35 21.37 2.34
N ILE A 135 -7.14 21.26 2.89
CA ILE A 135 -6.65 22.14 3.96
C ILE A 135 -6.57 23.59 3.48
N GLN A 136 -6.05 23.84 2.27
CA GLN A 136 -6.01 25.19 1.70
C GLN A 136 -7.42 25.78 1.53
N SER A 137 -8.37 25.00 1.02
CA SER A 137 -9.77 25.44 0.90
C SER A 137 -10.42 25.73 2.26
N GLN A 138 -10.07 24.97 3.30
CA GLN A 138 -10.54 25.24 4.66
C GLN A 138 -10.00 26.57 5.20
N PHE A 139 -8.72 26.88 4.98
CA PHE A 139 -8.16 28.18 5.37
C PHE A 139 -8.89 29.35 4.71
N SER A 140 -9.19 29.26 3.41
CA SER A 140 -9.99 30.29 2.73
C SER A 140 -11.40 30.42 3.32
N SER A 141 -12.03 29.29 3.66
CA SER A 141 -13.36 29.29 4.27
C SER A 141 -13.35 29.90 5.68
N LEU A 142 -12.33 29.60 6.47
CA LEU A 142 -12.13 30.19 7.80
C LEU A 142 -11.94 31.71 7.73
N ALA A 143 -11.19 32.21 6.75
CA ALA A 143 -11.03 33.65 6.55
C ALA A 143 -12.38 34.34 6.22
N ASN A 144 -13.23 33.71 5.39
CA ASN A 144 -14.56 34.23 5.09
C ASN A 144 -15.48 34.23 6.32
N ILE A 145 -15.42 33.18 7.14
CA ILE A 145 -16.17 33.09 8.39
C ILE A 145 -15.73 34.19 9.36
N GLN A 146 -14.43 34.43 9.49
CA GLN A 146 -13.90 35.49 10.34
C GLN A 146 -14.44 36.85 9.93
N ASN A 147 -14.35 37.21 8.64
CA ASN A 147 -14.88 38.47 8.12
C ASN A 147 -16.39 38.61 8.38
N SER A 148 -17.15 37.54 8.13
CA SER A 148 -18.61 37.53 8.36
C SER A 148 -18.95 37.70 9.85
N SER A 149 -18.12 37.16 10.74
CA SER A 149 -18.29 37.30 12.19
C SER A 149 -18.02 38.74 12.66
N GLU A 150 -17.03 39.43 12.07
CA GLU A 150 -16.73 40.83 12.36
C GLU A 150 -17.88 41.75 11.87
N GLU A 151 -18.43 41.47 10.69
CA GLU A 151 -19.60 42.18 10.17
C GLU A 151 -20.83 41.96 11.05
N LEU A 152 -21.09 40.71 11.47
CA LEU A 152 -22.18 40.37 12.38
C LEU A 152 -22.07 41.11 13.72
N ALA A 153 -20.86 41.19 14.29
CA ALA A 153 -20.61 41.93 15.53
C ALA A 153 -20.95 43.42 15.35
N THR A 154 -20.53 44.02 14.23
CA THR A 154 -20.82 45.41 13.88
C THR A 154 -22.34 45.66 13.74
N VAL A 155 -23.05 44.75 13.09
CA VAL A 155 -24.51 44.82 12.95
C VAL A 155 -25.21 44.68 14.30
N ALA A 156 -24.75 43.78 15.16
CA ALA A 156 -25.29 43.60 16.51
C ALA A 156 -25.14 44.87 17.36
N GLU A 157 -23.99 45.55 17.30
CA GLU A 157 -23.76 46.84 17.97
C GLU A 157 -24.73 47.92 17.47
N LYS A 158 -24.89 48.04 16.15
CA LYS A 158 -25.84 49.00 15.55
C LYS A 158 -27.30 48.71 15.96
N ASN A 159 -27.67 47.44 16.03
CA ASN A 159 -29.01 47.04 16.46
C ASN A 159 -29.25 47.36 17.94
N ALA A 160 -28.26 47.13 18.81
CA ALA A 160 -28.33 47.52 20.22
C ALA A 160 -28.48 49.04 20.38
N ALA A 161 -27.70 49.83 19.64
CA ALA A 161 -27.84 51.29 19.64
C ALA A 161 -29.24 51.74 19.15
N SER A 162 -29.76 51.10 18.10
CA SER A 162 -31.09 51.38 17.57
C SER A 162 -32.19 51.03 18.57
N ALA A 163 -32.09 49.91 19.27
CA ALA A 163 -33.02 49.51 20.32
C ALA A 163 -33.05 50.54 21.47
N ASN A 164 -31.87 51.04 21.89
CA ASN A 164 -31.78 52.09 22.91
C ASN A 164 -32.43 53.40 22.45
N MET A 165 -32.24 53.80 21.20
CA MET A 165 -32.92 54.98 20.64
C MET A 165 -34.44 54.79 20.62
N VAL A 166 -34.92 53.62 20.18
CA VAL A 166 -36.36 53.31 20.17
C VAL A 166 -36.94 53.35 21.58
N ALA A 167 -36.24 52.81 22.58
CA ALA A 167 -36.67 52.86 23.98
C ALA A 167 -36.80 54.31 24.47
N SER A 168 -35.80 55.15 24.21
CA SER A 168 -35.82 56.59 24.56
C SER A 168 -36.99 57.33 23.89
N VAL A 169 -37.21 57.13 22.58
CA VAL A 169 -38.35 57.73 21.86
C VAL A 169 -39.68 57.22 22.41
N THR A 170 -39.75 55.96 22.84
CA THR A 170 -40.95 55.39 23.45
C THR A 170 -41.26 56.06 24.80
N GLU A 171 -40.25 56.32 25.63
CA GLU A 171 -40.39 57.07 26.89
C GLU A 171 -40.88 58.51 26.66
N GLU A 172 -40.28 59.22 25.69
CA GLU A 172 -40.70 60.58 25.32
C GLU A 172 -42.15 60.60 24.80
N THR A 173 -42.51 59.61 23.96
CA THR A 173 -43.86 59.47 23.43
C THR A 173 -44.87 59.19 24.55
N ALA A 174 -44.53 58.35 25.53
CA ALA A 174 -45.39 58.09 26.68
C ALA A 174 -45.65 59.37 27.50
N ALA A 175 -44.60 60.16 27.77
CA ALA A 175 -44.73 61.44 28.46
C ALA A 175 -45.59 62.45 27.67
N ALA A 176 -45.42 62.51 26.34
CA ALA A 176 -46.26 63.35 25.49
C ALA A 176 -47.74 62.94 25.52
N VAL A 177 -48.03 61.63 25.54
CA VAL A 177 -49.40 61.10 25.67
C VAL A 177 -50.02 61.47 27.02
N GLU A 178 -49.27 61.38 28.12
CA GLU A 178 -49.74 61.83 29.43
C GLU A 178 -50.07 63.33 29.43
N TYR A 179 -49.19 64.15 28.84
CA TYR A 179 -49.41 65.58 28.68
C TYR A 179 -50.68 65.89 27.87
N VAL A 180 -50.85 65.26 26.71
CA VAL A 180 -52.03 65.42 25.85
C VAL A 180 -53.30 65.02 26.60
N THR A 181 -53.26 63.90 27.33
CA THR A 181 -54.39 63.42 28.13
C THR A 181 -54.78 64.46 29.19
N ARG A 182 -53.80 65.00 29.93
CA ARG A 182 -54.04 66.04 30.92
C ARG A 182 -54.63 67.31 30.30
N SER A 183 -54.10 67.77 29.17
CA SER A 183 -54.64 68.93 28.47
C SER A 183 -56.07 68.70 27.96
N ALA A 184 -56.39 67.49 27.48
CA ALA A 184 -57.75 67.13 27.09
C ALA A 184 -58.72 67.15 28.29
N MET A 185 -58.28 66.68 29.47
CA MET A 185 -59.08 66.76 30.71
C MET A 185 -59.30 68.21 31.15
N GLU A 186 -58.27 69.07 31.10
CA GLU A 186 -58.43 70.49 31.41
C GLU A 186 -59.35 71.20 30.42
N LEU A 187 -59.24 70.93 29.12
CA LEU A 187 -60.15 71.47 28.11
C LEU A 187 -61.60 71.04 28.37
N THR A 188 -61.81 69.77 28.75
CA THR A 188 -63.14 69.25 29.13
C THR A 188 -63.68 70.01 30.33
N ARG A 189 -62.87 70.18 31.38
CA ARG A 189 -63.22 70.94 32.59
C ARG A 189 -63.55 72.40 32.29
N ILE A 190 -62.77 73.06 31.44
CA ILE A 190 -63.01 74.43 30.99
C ILE A 190 -64.31 74.50 30.19
N SER A 191 -64.57 73.55 29.30
CA SER A 191 -65.81 73.48 28.52
C SER A 191 -67.03 73.27 29.41
N GLU A 192 -66.96 72.41 30.42
CA GLU A 192 -68.03 72.22 31.42
C GLU A 192 -68.27 73.49 32.24
N SER A 193 -67.21 74.15 32.71
CA SER A 193 -67.30 75.43 33.43
C SER A 193 -67.90 76.54 32.56
N LEU A 194 -67.50 76.63 31.29
CA LEU A 194 -68.10 77.56 30.33
C LEU A 194 -69.60 77.25 30.13
N SER A 195 -69.95 75.97 29.98
CA SER A 195 -71.35 75.54 29.87
C SER A 195 -72.18 75.88 31.12
N GLN A 196 -71.59 75.86 32.33
CA GLN A 196 -72.26 76.25 33.57
C GLN A 196 -72.34 77.77 33.76
N SER A 197 -71.32 78.51 33.31
CA SER A 197 -71.24 79.97 33.44
C SER A 197 -72.04 80.72 32.37
N ILE A 198 -72.45 80.06 31.28
CA ILE A 198 -73.51 80.55 30.40
C ILE A 198 -74.85 80.32 31.11
N PRO A 199 -75.53 81.38 31.60
CA PRO A 199 -76.82 81.23 32.27
C PRO A 199 -77.88 80.89 31.23
N THR A 200 -78.04 79.60 30.94
CA THR A 200 -78.92 79.10 29.87
C THR A 200 -80.41 79.08 30.26
N ALA A 201 -80.83 79.84 31.27
CA ALA A 201 -82.26 79.91 31.63
C ALA A 201 -82.69 81.13 32.48
N LYS A 202 -81.81 82.11 32.79
CA LYS A 202 -82.21 83.26 33.63
C LYS A 202 -81.88 84.65 33.07
N MET A 203 -80.87 84.81 32.20
CA MET A 203 -80.61 86.13 31.61
C MET A 203 -81.64 86.55 30.55
N PHE A 204 -82.46 85.64 30.03
CA PHE A 204 -83.52 85.99 29.08
C PHE A 204 -84.85 86.35 29.76
N ASP A 205 -85.06 85.93 31.03
CA ASP A 205 -86.31 86.20 31.78
C ASP A 205 -86.24 87.50 32.63
N GLU A 206 -85.06 88.11 32.81
CA GLU A 206 -84.87 89.40 33.52
C GLU A 206 -84.77 90.62 32.58
N TRP A 207 -84.91 90.44 31.27
CA TRP A 207 -85.07 91.57 30.35
C TRP A 207 -86.55 92.02 30.32
N GLN A 208 -86.89 93.03 31.13
CA GLN A 208 -88.10 93.83 30.93
C GLN A 208 -87.77 95.02 30.02
N PRO A 209 -88.48 95.23 28.90
CA PRO A 209 -88.42 96.51 28.20
C PRO A 209 -89.02 97.60 29.09
N ASP A 210 -88.28 98.69 29.29
CA ASP A 210 -88.77 99.90 29.94
C ASP A 210 -89.71 100.67 28.98
N ASP A 211 -91.01 100.40 29.08
CA ASP A 211 -92.09 101.14 28.43
C ASP A 211 -92.61 102.28 29.35
N SER A 212 -91.75 103.22 29.72
CA SER A 212 -92.15 104.39 30.51
C SER A 212 -91.56 105.74 30.06
N ASN A 213 -91.81 106.16 28.80
CA ASN A 213 -92.25 107.54 28.48
C ASN A 213 -92.48 107.78 26.98
N GLU A 214 -93.49 107.12 26.42
CA GLU A 214 -94.18 107.57 25.22
C GLU A 214 -95.56 108.11 25.66
N LYS A 215 -95.60 109.35 26.21
CA LYS A 215 -96.77 110.27 26.29
C LYS A 215 -96.49 111.49 27.20
N ALA A 216 -95.98 112.58 26.60
CA ALA A 216 -96.34 113.95 26.98
C ALA A 216 -95.65 114.97 26.04
N SER A 217 -96.30 115.27 24.92
CA SER A 217 -96.29 116.62 24.33
C SER A 217 -97.72 117.12 24.37
N GLN A 218 -98.02 117.93 25.39
CA GLN A 218 -98.76 119.19 25.32
C GLN A 218 -98.39 120.02 26.54
#